data_AF-K9XPM0-F1
#
_entry.id   AF-K9XPM0-F1
#
_cell.length_a   1.000
_cell.length_b   1.000
_cell.length_c   1.000
_cell.angle_alpha   90.00
_cell.angle_beta   90.00
_cell.angle_gamma   90.00
#
_symmetry.space_group_name_H-M   'P 1'
#
loop_
_entity.id
_entity.type
_entity.pdbx_description
1 polymer ?
#
loop_
_entity_poly.entity_id
_entity_poly.type
_entity_poly.pdbx_seq_one_letter_code
_entity_poly.pdbx_strand_id
1 'polypeptide(L)' 'MNAHKIETILTEDGTLTLQGLPFHAGDVVEVIILESHMHQHQAPARSLESNPYPLRDTQPYRYDDPTEPVALEDWEALK' A
#
# COMPACT_ATOMS: atom_id res chain seq x y z
N MET A 1 -16.44 8.33 18.58
CA MET A 1 -16.56 6.88 18.35
C MET A 1 -15.17 6.33 18.12
N ASN A 2 -14.69 5.43 18.96
CA ASN A 2 -13.41 4.74 18.75
C ASN A 2 -13.70 3.41 18.08
N ALA A 3 -13.19 3.20 16.87
CA ALA A 3 -13.42 1.99 16.09
C ALA A 3 -12.13 1.19 15.98
N HIS A 4 -12.19 -0.10 16.34
CA HIS A 4 -11.11 -1.05 16.11
C HIS A 4 -11.41 -1.84 14.83
N LYS A 5 -10.55 -1.72 13.82
CA LYS A 5 -10.69 -2.45 12.55
C LYS A 5 -9.87 -3.74 12.60
N ILE A 6 -10.52 -4.86 12.30
CA ILE A 6 -9.88 -6.17 12.10
C ILE A 6 -10.27 -6.65 10.70
N GLU A 7 -9.29 -7.06 9.91
CA GLU A 7 -9.49 -7.65 8.59
C GLU A 7 -9.27 -9.17 8.71
N THR A 8 -10.25 -9.96 8.28
CA THR A 8 -10.14 -11.41 8.25
C THR A 8 -10.84 -11.97 7.01
N ILE A 9 -10.40 -13.13 6.56
CA ILE A 9 -11.04 -13.86 5.47
C ILE A 9 -12.17 -14.70 6.07
N LEU A 10 -13.33 -14.66 5.44
CA LEU A 10 -14.46 -15.50 5.81
C LEU A 10 -14.19 -16.95 5.39
N THR A 11 -14.35 -17.89 6.32
CA THR A 11 -14.23 -19.32 6.06
C THR A 11 -15.46 -19.85 5.32
N GLU A 12 -15.35 -21.03 4.68
CA GLU A 12 -16.42 -21.61 3.85
C GLU A 12 -17.74 -21.86 4.60
N ASP A 13 -17.67 -22.03 5.92
CA ASP A 13 -18.82 -22.21 6.80
C ASP A 13 -19.55 -20.90 7.13
N GLY A 14 -19.02 -19.75 6.71
CA GLY A 14 -19.63 -18.44 6.95
C GLY A 14 -19.51 -17.95 8.39
N THR A 15 -18.72 -18.61 9.23
CA THR A 15 -18.52 -18.22 10.64
C THR A 15 -17.31 -17.29 10.76
N LEU A 16 -17.44 -16.23 11.57
CA LEU A 16 -16.34 -15.32 11.86
C LEU A 16 -16.10 -15.24 13.37
N THR A 17 -14.91 -15.61 13.81
CA THR A 17 -14.53 -15.58 15.24
C THR A 17 -13.54 -14.44 15.48
N LEU A 18 -13.97 -13.41 16.22
CA LEU A 18 -13.11 -12.30 16.64
C LEU A 18 -12.52 -12.60 18.02
N GLN A 19 -11.19 -12.52 18.17
CA GLN A 19 -10.49 -12.77 19.42
C GLN A 19 -9.59 -11.59 19.81
N GLY A 20 -9.34 -11.41 21.11
CA GLY A 20 -8.40 -10.39 21.61
C GLY A 20 -8.87 -8.95 21.44
N LEU A 21 -10.18 -8.70 21.40
CA LEU A 21 -10.72 -7.35 21.32
C LEU A 21 -10.40 -6.55 22.60
N PRO A 22 -10.05 -5.26 22.50
CA PRO A 22 -9.70 -4.42 23.65
C PRO A 22 -10.95 -3.92 24.39
N PHE A 23 -11.90 -4.81 24.67
CA PHE A 23 -13.14 -4.53 25.41
C PHE A 23 -13.20 -5.38 26.67
N HIS A 24 -13.92 -4.88 27.68
CA HIS A 24 -14.10 -5.56 28.95
C HIS A 24 -15.48 -6.23 29.03
N ALA A 25 -15.62 -7.17 29.97
CA ALA A 25 -16.91 -7.80 30.23
C ALA A 25 -17.94 -6.76 30.67
N GLY A 26 -19.08 -6.72 29.98
CA GLY A 26 -20.16 -5.76 30.24
C GLY A 26 -20.16 -4.54 29.30
N ASP A 27 -19.13 -4.36 28.49
CA ASP A 27 -19.12 -3.32 27.47
C ASP A 27 -20.15 -3.64 26.36
N VAL A 28 -20.94 -2.63 25.98
CA VAL A 28 -21.83 -2.73 24.81
C VAL A 28 -21.00 -2.41 23.57
N VAL A 29 -20.87 -3.39 22.68
CA VAL A 29 -20.09 -3.28 21.44
C VAL A 29 -21.00 -3.37 20.22
N GLU A 30 -20.69 -2.59 19.19
CA GLU A 30 -21.34 -2.65 17.88
C GLU A 30 -20.36 -3.29 16.88
N VAL A 31 -20.85 -4.24 16.08
CA VAL A 31 -20.06 -4.92 15.05
C VAL A 31 -20.59 -4.53 13.68
N ILE A 32 -19.72 -3.97 12.84
CA ILE A 32 -20.05 -3.59 11.47
C ILE A 32 -19.20 -4.47 10.53
N ILE A 33 -19.87 -5.28 9.71
CA ILE A 33 -19.23 -6.13 8.70
C ILE A 33 -19.31 -5.39 7.36
N LEU A 34 -18.16 -5.12 6.75
CA LEU A 34 -18.06 -4.50 5.43
C LEU A 34 -17.35 -5.46 4.50
N GLU A 35 -17.87 -5.65 3.29
CA GLU A 35 -17.14 -6.34 2.23
C GLU A 35 -15.90 -5.51 1.88
N SER A 36 -14.71 -6.09 2.08
CA SER A 36 -13.47 -5.42 1.71
C SER A 36 -13.27 -5.55 0.20
N HIS A 37 -13.50 -4.46 -0.54
CA HIS A 37 -13.09 -4.36 -1.96
C HIS A 37 -11.57 -4.22 -2.14
N MET A 38 -10.78 -4.45 -1.09
CA MET A 38 -9.34 -4.54 -1.19
C MET A 38 -8.99 -5.83 -1.90
N HIS A 39 -9.02 -5.78 -3.23
CA HIS A 39 -8.12 -6.52 -4.09
C HIS A 39 -6.69 -6.20 -3.65
N GLN A 40 -6.19 -6.84 -2.60
CA GLN A 40 -4.83 -6.65 -2.16
C GLN A 40 -4.14 -8.00 -1.93
N HIS A 41 -3.24 -8.26 -2.88
CA HIS A 41 -1.99 -9.00 -2.72
C HIS A 41 -1.96 -10.50 -3.02
N GLN A 42 -2.87 -11.00 -3.86
CA GLN A 42 -2.41 -11.95 -4.88
C GLN A 42 -2.40 -11.21 -6.20
N ALA A 43 -1.31 -10.47 -6.45
CA ALA A 43 -0.90 -10.36 -7.83
C ALA A 43 -0.85 -11.80 -8.36
N PRO A 44 -1.53 -12.15 -9.48
CA PRO A 44 -1.27 -13.43 -10.11
C PRO A 44 0.24 -13.49 -10.26
N ALA A 45 0.87 -14.57 -9.79
CA ALA A 45 2.31 -14.76 -9.86
C ALA A 45 2.77 -14.21 -11.20
N ARG A 46 3.38 -13.00 -11.17
CA ARG A 46 3.59 -12.19 -12.35
C ARG A 46 4.42 -13.10 -13.23
N SER A 47 3.89 -13.55 -14.36
CA SER A 47 4.68 -14.29 -15.31
C SER A 47 5.95 -13.46 -15.50
N LEU A 48 7.10 -14.08 -15.29
CA LEU A 48 8.43 -13.44 -15.33
C LEU A 48 8.68 -12.67 -16.65
N GLU A 49 7.78 -12.82 -17.62
CA GLU A 49 7.78 -12.19 -18.93
C GLU A 49 7.31 -10.72 -18.95
N SER A 50 6.66 -10.21 -17.89
CA SER A 50 6.28 -8.79 -17.81
C SER A 50 6.80 -8.17 -16.52
N ASN A 51 8.12 -7.99 -16.45
CA ASN A 51 8.71 -7.10 -15.45
C ASN A 51 8.36 -5.65 -15.82
N PRO A 52 7.45 -4.96 -15.09
CA PRO A 52 7.10 -3.57 -15.37
C PRO A 52 8.25 -2.59 -15.11
N TYR A 53 9.31 -3.03 -14.42
CA TYR A 53 10.47 -2.22 -14.06
C TYR A 53 11.75 -2.93 -14.51
N PRO A 54 12.03 -2.96 -15.82
CA PRO A 54 13.17 -3.69 -16.39
C PRO A 54 14.52 -3.19 -15.89
N LEU A 55 14.58 -1.94 -15.42
CA LEU A 55 15.79 -1.37 -14.86
C LEU A 55 15.94 -1.67 -13.36
N ARG A 56 14.88 -2.04 -12.62
CA ARG A 56 14.98 -2.25 -11.17
C ARG A 56 16.12 -3.23 -10.85
N ASP A 57 17.03 -2.81 -9.97
CA ASP A 57 18.21 -3.58 -9.55
C ASP A 57 19.32 -3.76 -10.63
N THR A 58 19.24 -3.08 -11.79
CA THR A 58 20.33 -2.99 -12.77
C THR A 58 21.30 -1.87 -12.40
N GLN A 59 22.54 -2.21 -12.03
CA GLN A 59 23.61 -1.24 -11.83
C GLN A 59 24.49 -1.12 -13.09
N PRO A 60 25.15 0.04 -13.32
CA PRO A 60 25.14 1.25 -12.49
C PRO A 60 24.13 2.30 -12.94
N TYR A 61 23.35 2.83 -11.98
CA TYR A 61 22.69 4.12 -12.13
C TYR A 61 23.66 5.20 -11.67
N ARG A 62 24.18 5.98 -12.60
CA ARG A 62 24.97 7.16 -12.26
C ARG A 62 24.33 8.37 -12.92
N TYR A 63 23.87 9.29 -12.08
CA TYR A 63 23.47 10.62 -12.51
C TYR A 63 24.63 11.54 -12.16
N ASP A 64 25.33 12.01 -13.19
CA ASP A 64 26.37 13.01 -13.01
C ASP A 64 25.65 14.37 -12.85
N ASP A 65 25.82 14.98 -11.67
CA ASP A 65 25.26 16.29 -11.25
C ASP A 65 23.79 16.54 -11.63
N PRO A 66 22.84 15.70 -11.15
CA PRO A 66 21.43 15.73 -11.58
C PRO A 66 20.67 17.01 -11.22
N THR A 67 21.23 17.84 -10.36
CA THR A 67 20.63 19.09 -9.88
C THR A 67 21.40 20.31 -10.36
N GLU A 68 22.39 20.14 -11.25
CA GLU A 68 23.07 21.29 -11.83
C GLU A 68 22.06 22.17 -12.58
N PRO A 69 22.08 23.48 -12.38
CA PRO A 69 21.18 24.39 -13.06
C PRO A 69 21.37 24.30 -14.58
N VAL A 70 20.31 23.96 -15.29
CA VAL A 70 20.34 23.98 -16.76
C VAL A 70 20.23 25.42 -17.24
N ALA A 71 21.14 25.77 -18.15
CA ALA A 71 21.08 27.01 -18.93
C ALA A 71 20.82 28.27 -18.08
N LEU A 72 21.56 28.44 -16.96
CA LEU A 72 21.48 29.60 -16.06
C LEU A 72 21.45 30.96 -16.80
N GLU A 73 22.17 31.03 -17.91
CA GLU A 73 22.33 32.20 -18.77
C GLU A 73 21.05 32.55 -19.56
N ASP A 74 20.15 31.58 -19.74
CA ASP A 74 18.88 31.72 -20.47
C ASP A 74 17.71 32.13 -19.56
N TRP A 75 17.93 32.25 -18.24
CA TRP A 75 16.89 32.66 -17.30
C TRP A 75 16.68 34.17 -17.37
N GLU A 76 15.59 34.60 -18.00
CA GLU A 76 15.15 36.01 -18.07
C GLU A 76 15.02 36.69 -16.69
N ALA A 77 14.83 35.94 -15.62
CA ALA A 77 14.75 36.46 -14.25
C ALA A 77 16.09 36.94 -13.68
N LEU A 78 17.21 36.58 -14.31
CA LEU A 78 18.57 36.99 -13.93
C LEU A 78 19.10 38.14 -14.80
N LYS A 79 18.32 38.63 -15.76
CA LYS A 79 18.61 39.84 -16.55
C LYS A 79 18.05 41.09 -15.85
#